data_AF-A0A6L7YDB5-F1
#
_entry.id   AF-A0A6L7YDB5-F1
#
_cell.length_a   1.000
_cell.length_b   1.000
_cell.length_c   1.000
_cell.angle_alpha   90.00
_cell.angle_beta   90.00
_cell.angle_gamma   90.00
#
_symmetry.space_group_name_H-M   'P 1'
#
loop_
_entity.id
_entity.type
_entity.pdbx_description
1 polymer ?
#
loop_
_entity_poly.entity_id
_entity_poly.type
_entity_poly.pdbx_seq_one_letter_code
_entity_poly.pdbx_strand_id
1 'polypeptide(L)'
;MATQPMRRIEAFYPPEQLQTATPGRRLGGYVLDLLVTAATFGIGWLIWFLVVAQRGQTPGKQMLGMYIMREDGTRAGGWYTLLREVIVKGLISIVIGVISAATGGLGSLLWLPAALWCTWDRERQCLWDKAASTYIAHSPEGYRPPTAADLRMQGEEPPAMSGRTTAAPDSPSGLMDYPRARTGLEEDPLERDMSAEALADTPSTHESSAASRLRELQRLRDEGLITPEQYEERRAAILDEL
;
A
#
# COMPACT_ATOMS: atom_id res chain seq x y z
N MET A 1 21.30 -26.20 15.77
CA MET A 1 20.10 -25.84 14.98
C MET A 1 20.25 -24.39 14.59
N ALA A 2 20.56 -24.09 13.32
CA ALA A 2 20.59 -22.71 12.86
C ALA A 2 19.15 -22.18 12.90
N THR A 3 18.88 -21.19 13.73
CA THR A 3 17.62 -20.44 13.73
C THR A 3 17.49 -19.85 12.34
N GLN A 4 16.67 -20.46 11.47
CA GLN A 4 16.39 -19.84 10.18
C GLN A 4 15.79 -18.46 10.48
N PRO A 5 16.28 -17.39 9.84
CA PRO A 5 15.69 -16.08 10.05
C PRO A 5 14.21 -16.18 9.68
N MET A 6 13.33 -15.97 10.67
CA MET A 6 11.89 -15.97 10.45
C MET A 6 11.59 -15.00 9.31
N ARG A 7 10.92 -15.48 8.26
CA ARG A 7 10.51 -14.57 7.19
C ARG A 7 9.31 -13.79 7.65
N ARG A 8 9.11 -12.62 7.04
CA ARG A 8 8.10 -11.65 7.49
C ARG A 8 6.69 -12.23 7.60
N ILE A 9 6.27 -13.11 6.67
CA ILE A 9 4.94 -13.76 6.74
C ILE A 9 4.82 -14.70 7.94
N GLU A 10 5.86 -15.48 8.21
CA GLU A 10 5.91 -16.43 9.31
C GLU A 10 5.96 -15.74 10.69
N ALA A 11 6.27 -14.43 10.71
CA ALA A 11 6.18 -13.61 11.92
C ALA A 11 4.73 -13.19 12.26
N PHE A 12 3.82 -13.23 11.29
CA PHE A 12 2.42 -12.83 11.48
C PHE A 12 1.46 -14.03 11.55
N TYR A 13 1.78 -15.11 10.84
CA TYR A 13 0.90 -16.27 10.70
C TYR A 13 1.66 -17.55 10.93
N PRO A 14 1.01 -18.56 11.52
CA PRO A 14 1.64 -19.85 11.67
C PRO A 14 1.78 -20.55 10.30
N PRO A 15 2.80 -21.40 10.12
CA PRO A 15 3.15 -21.97 8.82
C PRO A 15 2.08 -22.92 8.26
N GLU A 16 1.20 -23.48 9.08
CA GLU A 16 0.03 -24.22 8.61
C GLU A 16 -0.96 -23.35 7.82
N GLN A 17 -1.12 -22.07 8.21
CA GLN A 17 -2.04 -21.14 7.58
C GLN A 17 -1.40 -20.46 6.36
N LEU A 18 -0.21 -19.88 6.56
CA LEU A 18 0.50 -19.10 5.54
C LEU A 18 2.00 -19.33 5.59
N GLN A 19 2.57 -19.55 4.42
CA GLN A 19 4.01 -19.70 4.23
C GLN A 19 4.51 -18.76 3.15
N THR A 20 5.75 -18.28 3.26
CA THR A 20 6.33 -17.50 2.17
C THR A 20 6.43 -18.34 0.89
N ALA A 21 5.80 -17.88 -0.20
CA ALA A 21 5.77 -18.62 -1.46
C ALA A 21 7.18 -18.87 -1.98
N THR A 22 7.45 -20.11 -2.40
CA THR A 22 8.73 -20.49 -3.00
C THR A 22 8.92 -19.79 -4.35
N PRO A 23 10.17 -19.56 -4.79
CA PRO A 23 10.43 -18.99 -6.12
C PRO A 23 9.77 -19.81 -7.25
N GLY A 24 9.76 -21.14 -7.13
CA GLY A 24 9.10 -22.02 -8.10
C GLY A 24 7.58 -21.81 -8.19
N ARG A 25 6.88 -21.65 -7.06
CA ARG A 25 5.44 -21.31 -7.07
C ARG A 25 5.19 -19.94 -7.69
N ARG A 26 6.03 -18.94 -7.37
CA ARG A 26 5.92 -17.60 -7.95
C ARG A 26 6.11 -17.63 -9.47
N LEU A 27 7.11 -18.35 -9.95
CA LEU A 27 7.35 -18.57 -11.38
C LEU A 27 6.15 -19.28 -12.03
N GLY A 28 5.64 -20.35 -11.40
CA GLY A 28 4.42 -21.03 -11.84
C GLY A 28 3.23 -20.08 -11.96
N GLY A 29 3.07 -19.14 -11.03
CA GLY A 29 2.03 -18.12 -11.09
C GLY A 29 2.16 -17.20 -12.30
N TYR A 30 3.38 -16.75 -12.63
CA TYR A 30 3.62 -15.95 -13.84
C TYR A 30 3.37 -16.74 -15.12
N VAL A 31 3.78 -18.01 -15.18
CA VAL A 31 3.54 -18.88 -16.32
C VAL A 31 2.04 -19.08 -16.51
N LEU A 32 1.28 -19.32 -15.44
CA LEU A 32 -0.18 -19.43 -15.50
C LEU A 32 -0.84 -18.14 -15.95
N ASP A 33 -0.44 -16.99 -15.40
CA ASP A 33 -0.94 -15.67 -15.84
C ASP A 33 -0.65 -15.44 -17.33
N LEU A 34 0.54 -15.81 -17.82
CA LEU A 34 0.91 -15.72 -19.23
C LEU A 34 0.07 -16.66 -20.11
N LEU A 35 -0.12 -17.90 -19.69
CA LEU A 35 -0.94 -18.89 -20.42
C LEU A 35 -2.40 -18.45 -20.51
N VAL A 36 -2.99 -17.97 -19.41
CA VAL A 36 -4.36 -17.47 -19.38
C VAL A 36 -4.48 -16.21 -20.24
N THR A 37 -3.51 -15.30 -20.16
CA THR A 37 -3.46 -14.11 -21.04
C THR A 37 -3.40 -14.51 -22.51
N ALA A 38 -2.51 -15.43 -22.89
CA ALA A 38 -2.36 -15.88 -24.27
C ALA A 38 -3.62 -16.60 -24.79
N ALA A 39 -4.19 -17.51 -23.98
CA ALA A 39 -5.38 -18.27 -24.35
C ALA A 39 -6.65 -17.41 -24.48
N THR A 40 -6.72 -16.30 -23.75
CA THR A 40 -7.89 -15.41 -23.71
C THR A 40 -7.69 -14.10 -24.48
N PHE A 41 -6.59 -13.98 -25.24
CA PHE A 41 -6.17 -12.74 -25.89
C PHE A 41 -6.16 -11.54 -24.93
N GLY A 42 -5.81 -11.78 -23.67
CA GLY A 42 -5.77 -10.81 -22.57
C GLY A 42 -7.12 -10.42 -21.97
N ILE A 43 -8.21 -10.50 -22.73
CA ILE A 43 -9.54 -10.03 -22.26
C ILE A 43 -10.05 -10.90 -21.11
N GLY A 44 -10.00 -12.22 -21.26
CA GLY A 44 -10.45 -13.13 -20.20
C GLY A 44 -9.60 -13.03 -18.95
N TRP A 45 -8.28 -12.87 -19.10
CA TRP A 45 -7.38 -12.59 -17.99
C TRP A 45 -7.76 -11.28 -17.28
N LEU A 46 -8.05 -10.21 -18.02
CA LEU A 46 -8.40 -8.91 -17.46
C LEU A 46 -9.70 -8.97 -16.65
N ILE A 47 -10.75 -9.57 -17.21
CA ILE A 47 -12.04 -9.73 -16.52
C ILE A 47 -11.85 -10.54 -15.23
N TRP A 48 -11.15 -11.67 -15.31
CA TRP A 48 -10.86 -12.50 -14.14
C TRP A 48 -10.06 -11.69 -13.11
N PHE A 49 -9.00 -11.00 -13.54
CA PHE A 49 -8.15 -10.19 -12.69
C PHE A 49 -8.94 -9.13 -11.91
N LEU A 50 -9.87 -8.40 -12.55
CA LEU A 50 -10.72 -7.41 -11.88
C LEU A 50 -11.53 -8.02 -10.73
N VAL A 51 -12.01 -9.26 -10.89
CA VAL A 51 -12.76 -9.98 -9.85
C VAL A 51 -11.85 -10.44 -8.72
N VAL A 52 -10.66 -10.97 -9.02
CA VAL A 52 -9.78 -11.56 -8.00
C VAL A 52 -8.81 -10.57 -7.36
N ALA A 53 -8.62 -9.39 -7.95
CA ALA A 53 -7.79 -8.34 -7.38
C ALA A 53 -8.31 -7.91 -6.00
N GLN A 54 -9.65 -7.87 -5.82
CA GLN A 54 -10.30 -7.63 -4.53
C GLN A 54 -9.90 -8.64 -3.44
N ARG A 55 -9.45 -9.83 -3.86
CA ARG A 55 -8.98 -10.90 -2.98
C ARG A 55 -7.46 -10.90 -2.83
N GLY A 56 -6.74 -9.91 -3.36
CA GLY A 56 -5.29 -9.80 -3.30
C GLY A 56 -4.57 -10.81 -4.21
N GLN A 57 -5.16 -11.15 -5.37
CA GLN A 57 -4.65 -12.20 -6.26
C GLN A 57 -4.66 -11.78 -7.73
N THR A 58 -3.86 -12.49 -8.54
CA THR A 58 -4.01 -12.58 -10.01
C THR A 58 -4.56 -13.96 -10.36
N PRO A 59 -5.14 -14.18 -11.56
CA PRO A 59 -5.65 -15.49 -11.97
C PRO A 59 -4.68 -16.65 -11.71
N GLY A 60 -3.41 -16.52 -12.11
CA GLY A 60 -2.37 -17.53 -11.86
C GLY A 60 -2.04 -17.70 -10.37
N LYS A 61 -2.04 -16.62 -9.59
CA LYS A 61 -1.85 -16.70 -8.12
C LYS A 61 -3.02 -17.40 -7.44
N GLN A 62 -4.25 -17.13 -7.88
CA GLN A 62 -5.45 -17.77 -7.35
C GLN A 62 -5.40 -19.28 -7.56
N MET A 63 -5.04 -19.73 -8.77
CA MET A 63 -4.90 -21.15 -9.09
C MET A 63 -3.84 -21.86 -8.23
N LEU A 64 -2.85 -21.13 -7.73
CA LEU A 64 -1.78 -21.65 -6.87
C LEU A 64 -1.99 -21.37 -5.37
N GLY A 65 -3.16 -20.87 -4.96
CA GLY A 65 -3.44 -20.56 -3.56
C GLY A 65 -2.51 -19.51 -2.96
N MET A 66 -2.05 -18.57 -3.78
CA MET A 66 -1.15 -17.49 -3.37
C MET A 66 -1.91 -16.18 -3.16
N TYR A 67 -1.49 -15.42 -2.16
CA TYR A 67 -2.03 -14.10 -1.84
C TYR A 67 -0.92 -13.05 -1.90
N ILE A 68 -1.31 -11.80 -2.10
CA ILE A 68 -0.43 -10.63 -1.97
C ILE A 68 -0.69 -10.01 -0.60
N MET A 69 0.37 -9.88 0.20
CA MET A 69 0.36 -9.35 1.56
C MET A 69 1.18 -8.07 1.60
N ARG A 70 0.76 -7.16 2.46
CA ARG A 70 1.47 -5.93 2.75
C ARG A 70 2.48 -6.18 3.86
N GLU A 71 3.30 -5.17 4.11
CA GLU A 71 4.28 -5.17 5.19
C GLU A 71 3.68 -5.34 6.59
N ASP A 72 2.43 -4.91 6.76
CA ASP A 72 1.64 -4.95 7.99
C ASP A 72 0.98 -6.31 8.26
N GLY A 73 1.36 -7.34 7.50
CA GLY A 73 0.77 -8.68 7.61
C GLY A 73 -0.61 -8.82 6.98
N THR A 74 -1.30 -7.72 6.68
CA THR A 74 -2.64 -7.79 6.08
C THR A 74 -2.58 -8.12 4.60
N ARG A 75 -3.65 -8.75 4.11
CA ARG A 75 -3.81 -9.00 2.70
C ARG A 75 -4.07 -7.71 1.93
N ALA A 76 -3.40 -7.56 0.78
CA ALA A 76 -3.62 -6.46 -0.15
C ALA A 76 -5.09 -6.37 -0.60
N GLY A 77 -5.66 -5.17 -0.50
CA GLY A 77 -7.02 -4.89 -1.00
C GLY A 77 -7.07 -4.77 -2.53
N GLY A 78 -8.29 -4.68 -3.07
CA GLY A 78 -8.55 -4.61 -4.50
C GLY A 78 -7.82 -3.48 -5.22
N TRP A 79 -8.05 -2.24 -4.80
CA TRP A 79 -7.44 -1.08 -5.42
C TRP A 79 -5.91 -1.12 -5.39
N TYR A 80 -5.34 -1.49 -4.24
CA TYR A 80 -3.91 -1.61 -4.08
C TYR A 80 -3.32 -2.71 -4.98
N THR A 81 -4.01 -3.84 -5.12
CA THR A 81 -3.59 -4.93 -6.01
C THR A 81 -3.64 -4.51 -7.47
N LEU A 82 -4.69 -3.83 -7.90
CA LEU A 82 -4.81 -3.28 -9.25
C LEU A 82 -3.70 -2.27 -9.54
N LEU A 83 -3.53 -1.28 -8.67
CA LEU A 83 -2.54 -0.22 -8.82
C LEU A 83 -1.13 -0.80 -8.89
N ARG A 84 -0.80 -1.72 -7.98
CA ARG A 84 0.49 -2.40 -7.97
C ARG A 84 0.73 -3.18 -9.25
N GLU A 85 -0.25 -3.97 -9.70
CA GLU A 85 -0.07 -4.82 -10.88
C GLU A 85 0.01 -4.00 -12.16
N VAL A 86 -0.76 -2.92 -12.30
CA VAL A 86 -0.77 -2.07 -13.49
C VAL A 86 0.37 -1.05 -13.48
N ILE A 87 0.57 -0.31 -12.39
CA ILE A 87 1.58 0.75 -12.31
C ILE A 87 2.96 0.19 -12.12
N VAL A 88 3.19 -0.69 -11.13
CA VAL A 88 4.57 -1.15 -10.84
C VAL A 88 5.08 -2.02 -11.99
N LYS A 89 4.28 -2.97 -12.48
CA LYS A 89 4.70 -3.76 -13.65
C LYS A 89 4.65 -2.95 -14.95
N GLY A 90 3.71 -2.03 -15.11
CA GLY A 90 3.63 -1.17 -16.29
C GLY A 90 4.84 -0.25 -16.42
N LEU A 91 5.22 0.44 -15.34
CA LEU A 91 6.42 1.29 -15.31
C LEU A 91 7.69 0.49 -15.58
N ILE A 92 7.85 -0.67 -14.93
CA ILE A 92 9.00 -1.57 -15.19
C ILE A 92 9.01 -2.03 -16.65
N SER A 93 7.84 -2.35 -17.21
CA SER A 93 7.74 -2.78 -18.62
C SER A 93 8.06 -1.63 -19.59
N ILE A 94 7.67 -0.40 -19.28
CA ILE A 94 8.04 0.80 -20.06
C ILE A 94 9.56 1.00 -20.03
N VAL A 95 10.17 0.95 -18.85
CA VAL A 95 11.63 1.12 -18.70
C VAL A 95 12.38 0.02 -19.46
N ILE A 96 11.98 -1.25 -19.30
CA ILE A 96 12.55 -2.37 -20.05
C ILE A 96 12.31 -2.19 -21.56
N GLY A 97 11.15 -1.69 -21.97
CA GLY A 97 10.80 -1.43 -23.36
C GLY A 97 11.68 -0.35 -24.01
N VAL A 98 11.93 0.75 -23.30
CA VAL A 98 12.84 1.82 -23.77
C VAL A 98 14.26 1.30 -23.92
N ILE A 99 14.76 0.54 -22.93
CA ILE A 99 16.10 -0.08 -23.01
C ILE A 99 16.14 -1.09 -24.16
N SER A 100 15.08 -1.88 -24.35
CA SER A 100 14.96 -2.83 -25.45
C SER A 100 15.01 -2.11 -26.80
N ALA A 101 14.27 -1.03 -26.97
CA ALA A 101 14.28 -0.24 -28.20
C ALA A 101 15.68 0.35 -28.48
N ALA A 102 16.34 0.90 -27.46
CA ALA A 102 17.67 1.48 -27.59
C ALA A 102 18.77 0.45 -27.89
N THR A 103 18.57 -0.82 -27.51
CA THR A 103 19.56 -1.91 -27.65
C THR A 103 19.20 -2.92 -28.74
N GLY A 104 18.23 -2.61 -29.61
CA GLY A 104 17.83 -3.53 -30.69
C GLY A 104 17.16 -4.82 -30.21
N GLY A 105 16.50 -4.78 -29.05
CA GLY A 105 15.76 -5.88 -28.44
C GLY A 105 16.48 -6.58 -27.28
N LEU A 106 17.78 -6.37 -27.09
CA LEU A 106 18.54 -7.03 -26.02
C LEU A 106 18.06 -6.64 -24.61
N GLY A 107 17.54 -5.43 -24.42
CA GLY A 107 16.99 -4.97 -23.15
C GLY A 107 15.87 -5.85 -22.59
N SER A 108 15.18 -6.62 -23.43
CA SER A 108 14.10 -7.51 -22.98
C SER A 108 14.63 -8.65 -22.11
N LEU A 109 15.92 -8.98 -22.24
CA LEU A 109 16.61 -9.94 -21.37
C LEU A 109 16.68 -9.48 -19.91
N LEU A 110 16.54 -8.18 -19.61
CA LEU A 110 16.50 -7.64 -18.25
C LEU A 110 15.26 -8.08 -17.46
N TRP A 111 14.22 -8.57 -18.14
CA TRP A 111 13.04 -9.11 -17.47
C TRP A 111 13.36 -10.37 -16.67
N LEU A 112 14.29 -11.22 -17.16
CA LEU A 112 14.69 -12.45 -16.49
C LEU A 112 15.35 -12.20 -15.13
N PRO A 113 16.43 -11.39 -14.99
CA PRO A 113 17.02 -11.13 -13.68
C PRO A 113 16.05 -10.39 -12.74
N ALA A 114 15.17 -9.52 -13.27
CA ALA A 114 14.13 -8.88 -12.46
C ALA A 114 13.12 -9.88 -11.86
N ALA A 115 12.71 -10.87 -12.66
CA ALA A 115 11.83 -11.96 -12.22
C ALA A 115 12.53 -12.94 -11.28
N LEU A 116 13.77 -13.28 -11.61
CA LEU A 116 14.58 -14.25 -10.89
C LEU A 116 15.17 -13.66 -9.60
N TRP A 117 15.05 -12.35 -9.36
CA TRP A 117 15.49 -11.72 -8.11
C TRP A 117 14.99 -12.46 -6.86
N CYS A 118 13.78 -13.03 -6.91
CA CYS A 118 13.19 -13.82 -5.82
C CYS A 118 13.95 -15.11 -5.46
N THR A 119 14.83 -15.63 -6.31
CA THR A 119 15.57 -16.86 -6.03
C THR A 119 16.73 -16.64 -5.06
N TRP A 120 17.29 -15.43 -5.02
CA TRP A 120 18.41 -15.07 -4.15
C TRP A 120 18.02 -14.08 -3.04
N ASP A 121 16.92 -13.34 -3.20
CA ASP A 121 16.44 -12.43 -2.17
C ASP A 121 16.06 -13.16 -0.87
N ARG A 122 16.53 -12.62 0.28
CA ARG A 122 16.36 -13.24 1.61
C ARG A 122 14.89 -13.43 1.99
N GLU A 123 14.03 -12.51 1.58
CA GLU A 123 12.58 -12.55 1.82
C GLU A 123 11.81 -13.13 0.62
N ARG A 124 12.53 -13.67 -0.37
CA ARG A 124 12.01 -14.24 -1.62
C ARG A 124 11.19 -13.25 -2.43
N GLN A 125 11.42 -11.95 -2.31
CA GLN A 125 10.69 -10.92 -3.06
C GLN A 125 11.20 -10.81 -4.51
N CYS A 126 10.31 -10.67 -5.49
CA CYS A 126 10.72 -10.21 -6.82
C CYS A 126 11.02 -8.70 -6.78
N LEU A 127 11.71 -8.17 -7.79
CA LEU A 127 12.07 -6.74 -7.86
C LEU A 127 10.85 -5.81 -7.71
N TRP A 128 9.75 -6.14 -8.38
CA TRP A 128 8.49 -5.40 -8.27
C TRP A 128 7.77 -5.59 -6.93
N ASP A 129 7.95 -6.73 -6.25
CA ASP A 129 7.35 -6.92 -4.92
C ASP A 129 8.04 -6.03 -3.91
N LYS A 130 9.36 -5.87 -4.06
CA LYS A 130 10.19 -4.97 -3.25
C LYS A 130 9.87 -3.50 -3.53
N ALA A 131 9.73 -3.13 -4.80
CA ALA A 131 9.29 -1.78 -5.19
C ALA A 131 7.89 -1.45 -4.66
N ALA A 132 7.03 -2.46 -4.51
CA ALA A 132 5.70 -2.31 -3.95
C ALA A 132 5.61 -2.55 -2.44
N SER A 133 6.69 -2.89 -1.73
CA SER A 133 6.63 -3.23 -0.29
C SER A 133 5.60 -4.34 0.02
N THR A 134 5.70 -5.45 -0.72
CA THR A 134 4.73 -6.56 -0.67
C THR A 134 5.40 -7.92 -0.61
N TYR A 135 4.62 -8.88 -0.13
CA TYR A 135 5.02 -10.26 0.06
C TYR A 135 4.02 -11.20 -0.60
N ILE A 136 4.49 -12.34 -1.09
CA ILE A 136 3.62 -13.40 -1.59
C ILE A 136 3.66 -14.55 -0.59
N ALA A 137 2.50 -14.84 -0.02
CA ALA A 137 2.29 -16.01 0.82
C ALA A 137 1.46 -17.03 0.06
N HIS A 138 1.72 -18.29 0.36
CA HIS A 138 1.00 -19.46 -0.09
C HIS A 138 0.19 -19.99 1.09
N SER A 139 -1.09 -20.30 0.85
CA SER A 139 -1.94 -20.94 1.85
C SER A 139 -2.12 -22.44 1.52
N PRO A 140 -1.49 -23.35 2.30
CA PRO A 140 -1.63 -24.79 2.07
C PRO A 140 -3.05 -25.30 2.31
N GLU A 141 -3.73 -24.77 3.34
CA GLU A 141 -5.06 -25.22 3.78
C GLU A 141 -6.20 -24.35 3.20
N GLY A 142 -5.89 -23.42 2.31
CA GLY A 142 -6.88 -22.50 1.73
C GLY A 142 -7.34 -21.40 2.70
N TYR A 143 -6.64 -21.20 3.81
CA TYR A 143 -6.80 -20.05 4.68
C TYR A 143 -6.70 -18.74 3.89
N ARG A 144 -7.70 -17.88 4.08
CA ARG A 144 -7.79 -16.59 3.41
C ARG A 144 -7.42 -15.48 4.41
N PRO A 145 -6.26 -14.81 4.25
CA PRO A 145 -5.87 -13.77 5.18
C PRO A 145 -6.83 -12.57 5.13
N PRO A 146 -7.11 -11.95 6.27
CA PRO A 146 -7.95 -10.77 6.35
C PRO A 146 -7.25 -9.56 5.71
N THR A 147 -8.04 -8.70 5.07
CA THR A 147 -7.58 -7.39 4.62
C THR A 147 -7.68 -6.40 5.79
N ALA A 148 -6.92 -5.30 5.76
CA ALA A 148 -7.01 -4.26 6.80
C ALA A 148 -8.43 -3.69 6.99
N ALA A 149 -9.27 -3.71 5.95
CA ALA A 149 -10.68 -3.36 6.07
C ALA A 149 -11.48 -4.42 6.83
N ASP A 150 -11.20 -5.71 6.59
CA ASP A 150 -11.85 -6.83 7.28
C ASP A 150 -11.56 -6.77 8.79
N LEU A 151 -10.31 -6.52 9.17
CA LEU A 151 -9.90 -6.39 10.57
C LEU A 151 -10.59 -5.19 11.25
N ARG A 152 -10.63 -4.03 10.58
CA ARG A 152 -11.35 -2.85 11.10
C ARG A 152 -12.84 -3.11 11.31
N MET A 153 -13.48 -3.86 10.43
CA MET A 153 -14.89 -4.25 10.60
C MET A 153 -15.09 -5.20 11.79
N GLN A 154 -14.07 -6.00 12.12
CA GLN A 154 -14.07 -6.89 13.28
C GLN A 154 -13.67 -6.19 14.58
N GLY A 155 -13.27 -4.92 14.53
CA GLY A 155 -12.70 -4.20 15.68
C GLY A 155 -11.30 -4.68 16.07
N GLU A 156 -10.65 -5.46 15.21
CA GLU A 156 -9.30 -5.96 15.41
C GLU A 156 -8.29 -5.00 14.77
N GLU A 157 -7.18 -4.75 15.47
CA GLU A 157 -6.07 -4.00 14.87
C GLU A 157 -5.27 -4.90 13.92
N PRO A 158 -4.69 -4.32 12.84
CA PRO A 158 -3.76 -5.03 11.99
C PRO A 158 -2.67 -5.70 12.83
N PRO A 159 -2.23 -6.91 12.47
CA PRO A 159 -1.13 -7.56 13.18
C PRO A 159 0.11 -6.66 13.04
N ALA A 160 0.44 -5.90 14.09
CA ALA A 160 1.66 -5.13 14.14
C ALA A 160 2.82 -6.13 14.17
N MET A 161 3.93 -5.84 13.46
CA MET A 161 5.15 -6.62 13.66
C MET A 161 5.43 -6.61 15.15
N SER A 162 5.41 -7.79 15.78
CA SER A 162 5.90 -7.96 17.14
C SER A 162 7.34 -7.43 17.17
N GLY A 163 7.53 -6.20 17.65
CA GLY A 163 8.81 -5.49 17.55
C GLY A 163 8.76 -3.98 17.23
N ARG A 164 7.60 -3.36 16.99
CA ARG A 164 7.49 -1.89 17.04
C ARG A 164 6.40 -1.46 18.01
N THR A 165 6.75 -1.50 19.29
CA THR A 165 6.04 -0.79 20.35
C THR A 165 5.93 0.68 19.95
N THR A 166 4.82 1.07 19.32
CA THR A 166 4.30 2.44 19.42
C THR A 166 3.62 2.53 20.79
N ALA A 167 4.39 2.41 21.87
CA ALA A 167 3.96 2.99 23.12
C ALA A 167 4.01 4.50 22.88
N ALA A 168 2.84 5.12 22.92
CA ALA A 168 2.71 6.56 23.06
C ALA A 168 3.64 7.02 24.20
N PRO A 169 4.36 8.14 24.07
CA PRO A 169 5.17 8.65 25.17
C PRO A 169 4.24 9.27 26.19
N ASP A 170 3.72 8.45 27.11
CA ASP A 170 3.19 8.93 28.37
C ASP A 170 4.38 9.43 29.20
N SER A 171 4.63 10.73 29.17
CA SER A 171 5.43 11.42 30.19
C SER A 171 4.56 11.72 31.42
N PRO A 172 5.10 12.02 32.62
CA PRO A 172 6.49 11.93 33.09
C PRO A 172 6.61 11.18 34.43
N SER A 173 7.79 10.63 34.76
CA SER A 173 8.37 10.55 36.13
C SER A 173 9.49 9.51 36.17
N GLY A 174 10.75 9.95 36.16
CA GLY A 174 11.88 9.03 36.24
C GLY A 174 13.20 9.71 35.96
N LEU A 175 13.55 10.65 36.83
CA LEU A 175 14.84 11.31 36.98
C LEU A 175 16.01 10.35 36.71
N MET A 176 16.74 10.56 35.61
CA MET A 176 18.10 10.06 35.46
C MET A 176 18.94 11.14 34.77
N ASP A 177 19.84 11.68 35.59
CA ASP A 177 20.75 12.78 35.36
C ASP A 177 21.85 12.36 34.37
N TYR A 178 21.95 13.04 33.23
CA TYR A 178 23.10 12.90 32.33
C TYR A 178 23.87 14.23 32.28
N PRO A 179 25.18 14.23 32.58
CA PRO A 179 25.97 15.44 32.65
C PRO A 179 26.13 16.08 31.26
N ARG A 180 25.65 17.32 31.14
CA ARG A 180 25.74 18.14 29.93
C ARG A 180 27.18 18.61 29.72
N ALA A 181 27.90 17.98 28.79
CA ALA A 181 29.19 18.46 28.33
C ALA A 181 29.01 19.79 27.58
N ARG A 182 29.59 20.84 28.15
CA ARG A 182 29.61 22.21 27.63
C ARG A 182 30.74 22.30 26.60
N THR A 183 30.42 22.46 25.32
CA THR A 183 31.39 22.90 24.30
C THR A 183 30.72 24.02 23.50
N GLY A 184 31.27 25.22 23.67
CA GLY A 184 30.86 26.41 22.93
C GLY A 184 31.61 26.50 21.62
N LEU A 185 30.89 26.92 20.58
CA LEU A 185 31.35 27.61 19.38
C LEU A 185 30.15 28.48 18.99
N GLU A 186 30.13 29.74 19.42
CA GLU A 186 30.57 30.91 18.64
C GLU A 186 29.52 31.26 17.57
N GLU A 187 28.69 32.25 17.90
CA GLU A 187 27.72 32.83 16.98
C GLU A 187 28.39 33.89 16.11
N ASP A 188 28.19 33.80 14.79
CA ASP A 188 28.48 34.89 13.85
C ASP A 188 27.16 35.32 13.15
N PRO A 189 26.74 36.59 13.29
CA PRO A 189 25.48 37.09 12.74
C PRO A 189 25.74 37.95 11.51
N LEU A 190 25.46 37.48 10.29
CA LEU A 190 25.25 38.33 9.11
C LEU A 190 24.92 37.48 7.86
N GLU A 191 23.64 37.43 7.49
CA GLU A 191 23.11 37.53 6.12
C GLU A 191 21.57 37.38 6.20
N ARG A 192 20.86 38.49 6.42
CA ARG A 192 20.14 39.26 5.39
C ARG A 192 19.15 38.45 4.56
N ASP A 193 17.89 38.53 4.99
CA ASP A 193 16.87 39.28 4.26
C ASP A 193 16.86 39.09 2.74
N MET A 194 16.15 38.07 2.26
CA MET A 194 15.43 38.11 0.98
C MET A 194 14.21 37.17 1.04
N SER A 195 13.06 37.71 0.65
CA SER A 195 11.83 37.01 0.25
C SER A 195 10.77 36.73 1.32
N ALA A 196 10.41 37.75 2.09
CA ALA A 196 9.03 37.95 2.50
C ALA A 196 8.28 38.71 1.39
N GLU A 197 7.67 38.02 0.43
CA GLU A 197 6.55 38.53 -0.39
C GLU A 197 5.99 37.40 -1.27
N ALA A 198 5.12 36.58 -0.68
CA ALA A 198 4.10 35.79 -1.39
C ALA A 198 3.02 35.33 -0.39
N LEU A 199 2.46 36.30 0.32
CA LEU A 199 1.27 36.15 1.15
C LEU A 199 0.10 36.73 0.36
N ALA A 200 -0.71 35.88 -0.26
CA ALA A 200 -2.09 36.19 -0.56
C ALA A 200 -2.89 34.89 -0.79
N ASP A 201 -3.94 34.75 0.04
CA ASP A 201 -5.16 33.97 -0.23
C ASP A 201 -5.17 32.47 0.07
N THR A 202 -4.93 32.12 1.33
CA THR A 202 -5.53 30.90 1.90
C THR A 202 -6.80 31.33 2.65
N PRO A 203 -8.02 31.01 2.17
CA PRO A 203 -9.22 31.26 2.94
C PRO A 203 -9.15 30.46 4.24
N SER A 204 -9.53 31.12 5.33
CA SER A 204 -9.48 30.58 6.69
C SER A 204 -10.09 29.18 6.76
N THR A 205 -9.50 28.29 7.54
CA THR A 205 -9.89 26.89 7.71
C THR A 205 -11.37 26.66 8.03
N HIS A 206 -12.09 27.69 8.49
CA HIS A 206 -13.53 27.66 8.74
C HIS A 206 -14.38 27.77 7.47
N GLU A 207 -14.02 28.59 6.47
CA GLU A 207 -14.79 28.73 5.22
C GLU A 207 -14.76 27.46 4.38
N SER A 208 -13.61 26.78 4.32
CA SER A 208 -13.45 25.50 3.62
C SER A 208 -14.33 24.40 4.24
N SER A 209 -14.55 24.45 5.55
CA SER A 209 -15.43 23.53 6.28
C SER A 209 -16.90 23.79 5.95
N ALA A 210 -17.37 25.04 6.06
CA ALA A 210 -18.77 25.38 5.76
C ALA A 210 -19.13 25.11 4.29
N ALA A 211 -18.27 25.48 3.34
CA ALA A 211 -18.46 25.21 1.91
C ALA A 211 -18.50 23.71 1.59
N SER A 212 -17.79 22.88 2.35
CA SER A 212 -17.83 21.42 2.20
C SER A 212 -19.12 20.83 2.79
N ARG A 213 -19.59 21.35 3.93
CA ARG A 213 -20.87 20.95 4.54
C ARG A 213 -22.08 21.29 3.67
N LEU A 214 -22.08 22.45 3.02
CA LEU A 214 -23.12 22.85 2.07
C LEU A 214 -23.18 21.94 0.83
N ARG A 215 -22.02 21.55 0.29
CA ARG A 215 -21.93 20.61 -0.84
C ARG A 215 -22.47 19.23 -0.50
N GLU A 216 -22.20 18.74 0.71
CA GLU A 216 -22.74 17.46 1.17
C GLU A 216 -24.26 17.50 1.38
N LEU A 217 -24.81 18.58 1.95
CA LEU A 217 -26.27 18.75 2.04
C LEU A 217 -26.94 18.77 0.67
N GLN A 218 -26.30 19.39 -0.32
CA GLN A 218 -26.82 19.43 -1.68
C GLN A 218 -26.84 18.03 -2.31
N ARG A 219 -25.78 17.23 -2.09
CA ARG A 219 -25.73 15.82 -2.51
C ARG A 219 -26.86 15.00 -1.91
N LEU A 220 -27.11 15.15 -0.60
CA LEU A 220 -28.18 14.42 0.11
C LEU A 220 -29.59 14.76 -0.42
N ARG A 221 -29.82 16.02 -0.80
CA ARG A 221 -31.07 16.46 -1.43
C ARG A 221 -31.23 15.84 -2.81
N ASP A 222 -30.16 15.86 -3.62
CA ASP A 222 -30.19 15.34 -4.99
C ASP A 222 -30.37 13.80 -5.01
N GLU A 223 -29.90 13.11 -3.96
CA GLU A 223 -30.15 11.67 -3.72
C GLU A 223 -31.55 11.38 -3.14
N GLY A 224 -32.36 12.41 -2.86
CA GLY A 224 -33.73 12.27 -2.32
C GLY A 224 -33.78 11.80 -0.86
N LEU A 225 -32.67 11.90 -0.13
CA LEU A 225 -32.54 11.44 1.26
C LEU A 225 -33.07 12.44 2.29
N ILE A 226 -33.25 13.71 1.90
CA ILE A 226 -33.79 14.78 2.75
C ILE A 226 -34.90 15.53 2.02
N THR A 227 -35.90 15.99 2.77
CA THR A 227 -37.00 16.79 2.21
C THR A 227 -36.54 18.23 1.96
N PRO A 228 -37.22 18.99 1.07
CA PRO A 228 -36.88 20.39 0.81
C PRO A 228 -36.87 21.27 2.08
N GLU A 229 -37.80 21.01 3.01
CA GLU A 229 -37.87 21.74 4.28
C GLU A 229 -36.65 21.45 5.18
N GLN A 230 -36.22 20.20 5.26
CA GLN A 230 -35.03 19.80 6.04
C GLN A 230 -33.72 20.32 5.44
N TYR A 231 -33.67 20.48 4.11
CA TYR A 231 -32.52 21.07 3.44
C TYR A 231 -32.35 22.55 3.82
N GLU A 232 -33.43 23.33 3.77
CA GLU A 232 -33.39 24.76 4.09
C GLU A 232 -33.05 25.01 5.57
N GLU A 233 -33.60 24.21 6.49
CA GLU A 233 -33.30 24.33 7.93
C GLU A 233 -31.81 24.08 8.22
N ARG A 234 -31.24 23.00 7.65
CA ARG A 234 -29.83 22.65 7.85
C ARG A 234 -28.88 23.61 7.13
N ARG A 235 -29.29 24.12 5.97
CA ARG A 235 -28.54 25.13 5.23
C ARG A 235 -28.47 26.44 6.02
N ALA A 236 -29.58 26.87 6.62
CA ALA A 236 -29.61 28.07 7.46
C ALA A 236 -28.69 27.94 8.68
N ALA A 237 -28.70 26.79 9.36
CA ALA A 237 -27.82 26.55 10.52
C ALA A 237 -26.32 26.63 10.17
N ILE A 238 -25.90 26.15 9.00
CA ILE A 238 -24.49 26.24 8.56
C ILE A 238 -24.09 27.67 8.21
N LEU A 239 -25.02 28.47 7.67
CA LEU A 239 -24.76 29.86 7.34
C LEU A 239 -24.74 30.75 8.60
N ASP A 240 -25.43 30.37 9.67
CA ASP A 240 -25.40 31.05 10.97
C ASP A 240 -24.10 30.80 11.74
N GLU A 241 -23.39 29.70 11.43
CA GLU A 241 -22.09 29.34 12.01
C GLU A 241 -20.88 30.03 11.33
N LEU A 242 -21.09 30.83 10.28
CA LEU A 242 -20.07 31.58 9.53
C LEU A 242 -19.96 33.03 10.02
#